data_AF-A0A0G1R1Z9-F1
#
_entry.id   AF-A0A0G1R1Z9-F1
#
_cell.length_a   1.000
_cell.length_b   1.000
_cell.length_c   1.000
_cell.angle_alpha   90.00
_cell.angle_beta   90.00
_cell.angle_gamma   90.00
#
_symmetry.space_group_name_H-M   'P 1'
#
loop_
_entity.id
_entity.type
_entity.pdbx_description
1 polymer ?
#
loop_
_entity_poly.entity_id
_entity_poly.type
_entity_poly.pdbx_seq_one_letter_code
_entity_poly.pdbx_strand_id
1 'polypeptide(L)' 'MEEKKKVGVGVGVIILKEGKLLLGKRCEDPEKAYSLLNGTGTWTMPGGKLDFGETFENGAKEKC' A
#
# COMPACT_ATOMS: atom_id res chain seq x y z
N MET A 1 -0.82 27.11 11.16
CA MET A 1 0.38 26.25 11.18
C MET A 1 0.48 25.59 9.83
N GLU A 2 1.51 25.87 9.04
CA GLU A 2 1.75 25.14 7.79
C GLU A 2 2.04 23.67 8.12
N GLU A 3 1.17 22.76 7.68
CA GLU A 3 1.47 21.33 7.68
C GLU A 3 2.63 21.08 6.71
N LYS A 4 3.82 20.83 7.27
CA LYS A 4 4.96 20.36 6.48
C LYS A 4 4.60 19.02 5.85
N LYS A 5 4.33 19.02 4.54
CA LYS A 5 4.18 17.81 3.72
C LYS A 5 5.44 16.96 3.88
N LYS A 6 5.37 15.90 4.68
CA LYS A 6 6.46 14.92 4.81
C LYS A 6 6.38 13.94 3.64
N VAL A 7 7.50 13.74 2.95
CA VAL A 7 7.60 12.69 1.93
C VAL A 7 7.51 11.34 2.64
N GLY A 8 6.54 10.52 2.24
CA GLY A 8 6.45 9.12 2.65
C GLY A 8 7.05 8.21 1.60
N VAL A 9 7.59 7.08 2.03
CA VAL A 9 8.05 5.99 1.15
C VAL A 9 7.12 4.81 1.33
N GLY A 10 6.72 4.20 0.22
CA GLY A 10 5.93 2.98 0.19
C GLY A 10 6.54 1.99 -0.78
N VAL A 11 6.28 0.71 -0.55
CA VAL A 11 6.68 -0.40 -1.41
C VAL A 11 5.44 -1.13 -1.88
N GLY A 12 5.39 -1.47 -3.16
CA GLY A 12 4.32 -2.25 -3.78
C GLY A 12 4.92 -3.42 -4.53
N VAL A 13 4.26 -4.58 -4.48
CA VAL A 13 4.71 -5.82 -5.11
C VAL A 13 3.76 -6.18 -6.23
N ILE A 14 4.33 -6.52 -7.39
CA ILE A 14 3.58 -7.05 -8.53
C ILE A 14 3.75 -8.57 -8.53
N ILE A 15 2.66 -9.28 -8.25
CA ILE A 15 2.64 -10.74 -8.34
C ILE A 15 1.99 -11.13 -9.67
N LEU A 16 2.77 -11.74 -10.55
CA LEU A 16 2.30 -12.31 -11.82
C LEU A 16 2.24 -13.84 -11.73
N LYS A 17 1.13 -14.42 -12.18
CA LYS A 17 0.99 -15.86 -12.39
C LYS A 17 0.14 -16.11 -13.63
N GLU A 18 0.67 -16.87 -14.59
CA GLU A 18 -0.07 -17.26 -15.82
C GLU A 18 -0.66 -16.07 -16.59
N GLY A 19 0.11 -14.97 -16.69
CA GLY A 19 -0.35 -13.75 -17.36
C GLY A 19 -1.41 -12.95 -16.58
N LYS A 20 -1.75 -13.37 -15.35
CA LYS A 20 -2.66 -12.67 -14.45
C LYS A 20 -1.89 -11.95 -13.34
N LEU A 21 -2.44 -10.82 -12.89
CA LEU A 21 -1.90 -9.98 -11.83
C LEU A 21 -2.74 -10.12 -10.56
N LEU A 22 -2.10 -10.18 -9.39
CA LEU A 22 -2.81 -10.12 -8.12
C LEU A 22 -3.14 -8.68 -7.73
N LEU A 23 -4.42 -8.41 -7.51
CA LEU A 23 -4.90 -7.12 -6.98
C LEU A 23 -5.76 -7.38 -5.74
N GLY A 24 -5.59 -6.54 -4.72
CA GLY A 24 -6.43 -6.52 -3.54
C GLY A 24 -7.50 -5.44 -3.67
N LYS A 25 -8.77 -5.78 -3.43
CA LYS A 25 -9.84 -4.79 -3.32
C LYS A 25 -9.83 -4.22 -1.90
N ARG A 26 -9.64 -2.90 -1.78
CA ARG A 26 -9.68 -2.24 -0.47
C ARG A 26 -11.10 -2.29 0.09
N CYS A 27 -11.23 -2.48 1.41
CA CYS A 27 -12.51 -2.61 2.12
C CYS A 27 -13.47 -1.47 1.71
N GLU A 28 -14.74 -1.82 1.49
CA GLU A 28 -15.80 -0.89 1.08
C GLU A 28 -16.31 -0.04 2.25
N ASP A 29 -16.07 -0.49 3.48
CA ASP A 29 -16.53 0.16 4.71
C ASP A 29 -15.71 1.44 5.01
N PRO A 30 -16.30 2.64 4.87
CA PRO A 30 -15.60 3.92 5.03
C PRO A 30 -15.07 4.15 6.45
N GLU A 31 -15.68 3.56 7.48
CA GLU A 31 -15.25 3.76 8.87
C GLU A 31 -13.97 2.99 9.22
N LYS A 32 -13.75 1.83 8.58
CA LYS A 32 -12.53 1.01 8.76
C LYS A 32 -11.42 1.35 7.76
N ALA A 33 -11.74 2.11 6.72
CA ALA A 33 -10.85 2.44 5.63
C ALA A 33 -10.22 3.85 5.76
N TYR A 34 -10.10 4.38 6.98
CA TYR A 34 -9.39 5.64 7.24
C TYR A 34 -7.88 5.46 7.04
N SER A 35 -7.49 5.47 5.77
CA SER A 35 -6.12 5.54 5.30
C SER A 35 -6.00 6.85 4.54
N LEU A 36 -4.89 7.57 4.73
CA LEU A 36 -4.56 8.88 4.11
C LEU A 36 -4.74 8.98 2.58
N LEU A 37 -5.04 7.86 1.91
CA LEU A 37 -5.16 7.71 0.47
C LEU A 37 -6.62 7.72 -0.07
N ASN A 38 -7.66 7.78 0.78
CA ASN A 38 -9.08 7.79 0.35
C ASN A 38 -9.41 6.75 -0.75
N GLY A 39 -8.78 5.57 -0.71
CA GLY A 39 -8.84 4.56 -1.76
C GLY A 39 -9.90 3.48 -1.54
N THR A 40 -11.01 3.80 -0.86
CA THR A 40 -12.11 2.86 -0.61
C THR A 40 -12.64 2.26 -1.92
N GLY A 41 -12.83 0.94 -1.96
CA GLY A 41 -13.34 0.23 -3.15
C GLY A 41 -12.40 0.14 -4.36
N THR A 42 -11.20 0.72 -4.30
CA THR A 42 -10.23 0.64 -5.40
C THR A 42 -9.46 -0.69 -5.39
N TRP A 43 -9.15 -1.19 -6.59
CA TRP A 43 -8.20 -2.30 -6.75
C TRP A 43 -6.80 -1.73 -6.70
N THR A 44 -5.96 -2.28 -5.83
CA THR A 44 -4.58 -1.84 -5.70
C THR A 44 -3.62 -3.02 -5.65
N MET A 45 -2.37 -2.76 -5.97
CA MET A 45 -1.30 -3.74 -5.81
C MET A 45 -1.05 -3.94 -4.31
N PRO A 46 -0.75 -5.17 -3.87
CA PRO A 46 -0.39 -5.41 -2.49
C PRO A 46 0.90 -4.65 -2.14
N GLY A 47 0.97 -4.12 -0.93
CA GLY A 47 2.04 -3.23 -0.51
C GLY A 47 1.64 -2.33 0.65
N GLY A 48 2.61 -1.56 1.12
CA GLY A 48 2.44 -0.73 2.30
C GLY A 48 3.53 0.33 2.46
N LYS A 49 3.43 1.06 3.57
CA LYS A 49 4.45 2.06 3.94
C LYS A 49 5.74 1.34 4.34
N LEU A 50 6.87 1.84 3.85
CA LEU A 50 8.19 1.35 4.25
C LEU A 50 8.59 2.00 5.57
N ASP A 51 9.08 1.21 6.51
CA ASP A 51 9.56 1.72 7.78
C ASP A 51 11.01 2.23 7.68
N PHE A 52 11.40 3.16 8.56
CA PHE A 52 12.72 3.78 8.49
C PHE A 52 13.81 2.75 8.80
N GLY A 53 14.75 2.56 7.87
CA GLY A 53 15.84 1.59 7.99
C GLY A 53 15.50 0.18 7.49
N GLU A 54 14.28 -0.04 6.97
CA GLU A 54 13.88 -1.30 6.35
C GLU A 54 14.42 -1.41 4.91
N THR A 55 14.84 -2.61 4.50
CA THR A 55 15.20 -2.87 3.09
C THR A 55 13.94 -3.03 2.24
N PHE A 56 14.05 -2.76 0.95
CA PHE A 56 12.91 -2.91 0.04
C PHE A 56 12.37 -4.33 0.01
N GLU A 57 13.23 -5.35 0.09
CA GLU A 57 12.85 -6.76 0.07
C GLU A 57 12.13 -7.18 1.34
N ASN A 58 12.55 -6.67 2.51
CA ASN A 58 11.89 -6.98 3.77
C ASN A 58 10.53 -6.28 3.83
N GLY A 59 10.45 -5.01 3.44
CA GLY A 59 9.17 -4.29 3.34
C GLY A 59 8.21 -4.93 2.34
N ALA A 60 8.72 -5.43 1.22
CA ALA A 60 7.93 -6.18 0.26
C ALA A 60 7.39 -7.51 0.82
N LYS A 61 8.14 -8.20 1.68
CA LYS A 61 7.70 -9.46 2.31
C LYS A 61 6.70 -9.26 3.44
N GLU A 62 6.88 -8.24 4.28
CA GLU A 62 6.02 -8.03 5.45
C GLU A 62 4.71 -7.32 5.12
N LYS A 63 4.68 -6.51 4.06
CA LYS A 63 3.52 -5.66 3.71
C LYS A 63 2.64 -6.24 2.58
N CYS A 64 2.93 -7.47 2.12
CA CYS A 64 2.25 -8.16 1.01
C CYS A 64 1.47 -9.38 1.51
#